data_AF-A0A7L0WHN6-F1
#
_entry.id   AF-A0A7L0WHN6-F1
#
_cell.length_a   1.000
_cell.length_b   1.000
_cell.length_c   1.000
_cell.angle_alpha   90.00
_cell.angle_beta   90.00
_cell.angle_gamma   90.00
#
_symmetry.space_group_name_H-M   'P 1'
#
loop_
_entity.id
_entity.type
_entity.pdbx_description
1 polymer ?
#
loop_
_entity_poly.entity_id
_entity_poly.type
_entity_poly.pdbx_seq_one_letter_code
_entity_poly.pdbx_strand_id
1 'polypeptide(L)'
;MDYWMYYINCVLSDTSIEDVAIAGLSDNKRVWATKPGGLLAAISPQEVGLITGQDRRTFLLTGITVAGKKCSVIRDNLLVEGGNVMDVRSKGSDRRSICIGRTPNALIFLMGKRGVHGGPLNQKVHDMIAGMT
;
A
#
# COMPACT_ATOMS: atom_id res chain seq x y z
N MET A 1 0.24 21.03 -3.57
CA MET A 1 -0.29 20.10 -2.55
C MET A 1 -1.64 19.52 -2.96
N ASP A 2 -2.39 20.20 -3.82
CA ASP A 2 -3.82 19.90 -4.04
C ASP A 2 -4.11 18.69 -4.94
N TYR A 3 -3.20 18.36 -5.88
CA TYR A 3 -3.38 17.22 -6.78
C TYR A 3 -3.46 15.88 -6.04
N TRP A 4 -2.52 15.61 -5.14
CA TRP A 4 -2.50 14.35 -4.39
C TRP A 4 -3.68 14.25 -3.42
N MET A 5 -4.08 15.35 -2.78
CA MET A 5 -5.25 15.32 -1.90
C MET A 5 -6.56 15.10 -2.67
N TYR A 6 -6.71 15.71 -3.85
CA TYR A 6 -7.84 15.40 -4.73
C TYR A 6 -7.86 13.92 -5.11
N TYR A 7 -6.70 13.35 -5.47
CA TYR A 7 -6.57 11.94 -5.81
C TYR A 7 -6.92 11.01 -4.63
N ILE A 8 -6.41 11.31 -3.44
CA ILE A 8 -6.74 10.60 -2.20
C ILE A 8 -8.27 10.64 -1.95
N ASN A 9 -8.89 11.81 -2.11
CA ASN A 9 -10.34 11.96 -1.95
C ASN A 9 -11.13 11.14 -2.99
N CYS A 10 -10.66 11.09 -4.25
CA CYS A 10 -11.28 10.25 -5.27
C CYS A 10 -11.22 8.77 -4.89
N VAL A 11 -10.08 8.29 -4.39
CA VAL A 11 -9.93 6.90 -3.92
C VAL A 11 -10.86 6.61 -2.74
N LEU A 12 -10.97 7.55 -1.79
CA LEU A 12 -11.79 7.44 -0.59
C LEU A 12 -13.30 7.62 -0.83
N SER A 13 -13.71 8.08 -2.01
CA SER A 13 -15.13 8.10 -2.40
C SER A 13 -15.74 6.69 -2.48
N ASP A 14 -14.89 5.68 -2.68
CA ASP A 14 -15.25 4.29 -2.57
C ASP A 14 -15.35 3.88 -1.11
N THR A 15 -16.58 3.61 -0.68
CA THR A 15 -16.91 3.29 0.70
C THR A 15 -16.30 1.99 1.21
N SER A 16 -15.72 1.15 0.34
CA SER A 16 -14.97 -0.06 0.75
C SER A 16 -13.56 0.25 1.23
N ILE A 17 -13.02 1.43 0.92
CA ILE A 17 -11.68 1.85 1.33
C ILE A 17 -11.73 2.49 2.71
N GLU A 18 -10.86 2.02 3.60
CA GLU A 18 -10.68 2.61 4.92
C GLU A 18 -9.59 3.68 4.90
N ASP A 19 -8.47 3.38 4.23
CA ASP A 19 -7.29 4.21 4.28
C ASP A 19 -6.45 4.08 3.00
N VAL A 20 -5.72 5.14 2.67
CA VAL A 20 -4.82 5.21 1.52
C VAL A 20 -3.63 6.10 1.84
N ALA A 21 -2.45 5.69 1.39
CA ALA A 21 -1.24 6.52 1.44
C ALA A 21 -0.39 6.34 0.17
N ILE A 22 0.33 7.39 -0.18
CA ILE A 22 1.30 7.42 -1.27
C ILE A 22 2.64 7.81 -0.67
N ALA A 23 3.64 6.94 -0.80
CA ALA A 23 4.99 7.19 -0.31
C ALA A 23 5.97 7.24 -1.48
N GLY A 24 6.78 8.29 -1.53
CA GLY A 24 7.82 8.45 -2.55
C GLY A 24 8.90 7.39 -2.46
N LEU A 25 9.63 7.18 -3.55
CA LEU A 25 10.83 6.33 -3.57
C LEU A 25 12.13 7.14 -3.57
N SER A 26 12.13 8.32 -4.20
CA SER A 26 13.30 9.21 -4.32
C SER A 26 13.40 10.25 -3.19
N ASP A 27 12.30 10.65 -2.57
CA ASP A 27 12.24 11.71 -1.55
C ASP A 27 12.37 11.15 -0.13
N ASN A 28 13.56 10.60 0.20
CA ASN A 28 13.84 9.96 1.49
C ASN A 28 12.79 8.93 1.92
N LYS A 29 12.09 8.34 0.94
CA LYS A 29 11.03 7.35 1.12
C LYS A 29 9.86 7.80 2.01
N ARG A 30 9.54 9.10 2.00
CA ARG A 30 8.49 9.69 2.86
C ARG A 30 7.09 9.58 2.26
N VAL A 31 6.08 9.63 3.13
CA VAL A 31 4.67 9.74 2.73
C VAL A 31 4.42 11.13 2.12
N TRP A 32 3.95 11.17 0.88
CA TRP A 32 3.59 12.38 0.14
C TRP A 32 2.14 12.80 0.37
N ALA A 33 1.24 11.83 0.48
CA ALA A 33 -0.18 12.06 0.71
C ALA A 33 -0.83 10.87 1.41
N THR A 34 -1.84 11.15 2.24
CA THR A 34 -2.54 10.16 3.04
C THR A 34 -3.90 10.69 3.44
N LYS A 35 -4.84 9.79 3.79
CA LYS A 35 -6.06 10.18 4.50
C LYS A 35 -5.70 10.90 5.81
N PRO A 36 -6.24 12.10 6.09
CA PRO A 36 -6.06 12.76 7.39
C PRO A 36 -6.58 11.88 8.54
N GLY A 37 -5.76 11.69 9.57
CA GLY A 37 -6.06 10.79 10.70
C GLY A 37 -6.03 9.30 10.36
N GLY A 38 -5.63 8.93 9.14
CA GLY A 38 -5.44 7.55 8.72
C GLY A 38 -4.25 6.89 9.41
N LEU A 39 -4.32 5.58 9.56
CA LEU A 39 -3.23 4.76 10.10
C LEU A 39 -2.02 4.73 9.15
N LEU A 40 -2.25 4.73 7.84
CA LEU A 40 -1.18 4.68 6.85
C LEU A 40 -0.32 5.95 6.82
N ALA A 41 -0.74 7.03 7.48
CA ALA A 41 0.08 8.21 7.71
C ALA A 41 1.35 7.91 8.52
N ALA A 42 1.35 6.83 9.32
CA ALA A 42 2.47 6.42 10.15
C ALA A 42 3.47 5.49 9.44
N ILE A 43 3.34 5.26 8.13
CA ILE A 43 4.33 4.49 7.36
C ILE A 43 5.69 5.19 7.44
N SER A 44 6.71 4.43 7.86
CA SER A 44 8.06 4.96 7.98
C SER A 44 8.87 4.80 6.68
N PRO A 45 9.86 5.69 6.43
CA PRO A 45 10.85 5.49 5.37
C PRO A 45 11.55 4.12 5.39
N GLN A 46 11.73 3.57 6.58
CA GLN A 46 12.35 2.26 6.78
C GLN A 46 11.45 1.13 6.27
N GLU A 47 10.13 1.22 6.52
CA GLU A 47 9.15 0.27 5.97
C GLU A 47 9.10 0.33 4.45
N VAL A 48 9.06 1.54 3.86
CA VAL A 48 9.13 1.70 2.39
C VAL A 48 10.44 1.13 1.84
N GLY A 49 11.56 1.36 2.54
CA GLY A 49 12.87 0.84 2.16
C GLY A 49 12.95 -0.67 2.19
N LEU A 50 12.39 -1.31 3.23
CA LEU A 50 12.30 -2.75 3.33
C LEU A 50 11.40 -3.29 2.22
N ILE A 51 10.17 -2.78 2.08
CA ILE A 51 9.18 -3.24 1.09
C ILE A 51 9.71 -3.18 -0.35
N THR A 52 10.60 -2.23 -0.66
CA THR A 52 11.27 -2.12 -1.97
C THR A 52 12.57 -2.92 -2.10
N GLY A 53 13.00 -3.59 -1.04
CA GLY A 53 14.21 -4.41 -1.01
C GLY A 53 14.10 -5.73 -1.78
N GLN A 54 15.25 -6.36 -1.99
CA GLN A 54 15.40 -7.58 -2.79
C GLN A 54 15.12 -8.88 -2.03
N ASP A 55 15.07 -8.86 -0.69
CA ASP A 55 14.83 -10.07 0.12
C ASP A 55 13.34 -10.46 0.17
N ARG A 56 12.82 -10.90 -0.97
CA ARG A 56 11.41 -11.29 -1.13
C ARG A 56 11.10 -12.60 -0.40
N ARG A 57 12.10 -13.47 -0.21
CA ARG A 57 11.90 -14.77 0.45
C ARG A 57 11.57 -14.61 1.93
N THR A 58 12.28 -13.72 2.62
CA THR A 58 12.02 -13.44 4.04
C THR A 58 10.63 -12.86 4.28
N PHE A 59 10.08 -12.14 3.31
CA PHE A 59 8.73 -11.56 3.40
C PHE A 59 7.65 -12.61 3.48
N LEU A 60 7.76 -13.68 2.69
CA LEU A 60 6.80 -14.78 2.70
C LEU A 60 6.87 -15.59 4.01
N LEU A 61 8.05 -15.64 4.65
CA LEU A 61 8.26 -16.38 5.90
C LEU A 61 7.85 -15.59 7.14
N THR A 62 8.29 -14.34 7.25
CA THR A 62 8.18 -13.55 8.49
C THR A 62 7.09 -12.48 8.39
N GLY A 63 6.68 -12.11 7.19
CA GLY A 63 5.81 -10.99 6.90
C GLY A 63 6.57 -9.67 6.78
N ILE A 64 5.81 -8.58 6.77
CA ILE A 64 6.33 -7.21 6.74
C ILE A 64 5.63 -6.37 7.82
N THR A 65 6.03 -5.11 7.98
CA THR A 65 5.25 -4.13 8.71
C THR A 65 4.72 -3.05 7.77
N VAL A 66 3.50 -2.60 8.03
CA VAL A 66 2.87 -1.45 7.37
C VAL A 66 2.34 -0.54 8.47
N ALA A 67 2.88 0.69 8.59
CA ALA A 67 2.55 1.62 9.67
C ALA A 67 2.69 0.99 11.06
N GLY A 68 3.79 0.25 11.27
CA GLY A 68 4.09 -0.45 12.52
C GLY A 68 3.25 -1.71 12.78
N LYS A 69 2.26 -2.02 11.94
CA LYS A 69 1.45 -3.24 12.08
C LYS A 69 2.06 -4.40 11.29
N LYS A 70 2.30 -5.53 11.98
CA LYS A 70 2.73 -6.77 11.33
C LYS A 70 1.67 -7.25 10.35
N CYS A 71 2.10 -7.59 9.14
CA CYS A 71 1.26 -8.09 8.06
C CYS A 71 1.84 -9.41 7.52
N SER A 72 0.98 -10.37 7.21
CA SER A 72 1.36 -11.54 6.40
C SER A 72 1.31 -11.15 4.93
N VAL A 73 2.34 -11.54 4.16
CA VAL A 73 2.30 -11.43 2.70
C VAL A 73 1.47 -12.58 2.14
N ILE A 74 0.50 -12.25 1.28
CA ILE A 74 -0.42 -13.21 0.66
C ILE A 74 0.06 -13.52 -0.77
N ARG A 75 0.43 -12.48 -1.52
CA ARG A 75 1.02 -12.58 -2.86
C ARG A 75 2.01 -11.44 -3.05
N ASP A 76 3.11 -11.72 -3.71
CA ASP A 76 4.15 -10.74 -3.97
C ASP A 76 4.58 -10.73 -5.43
N ASN A 77 4.07 -9.73 -6.16
CA ASN A 77 4.46 -9.43 -7.53
C ASN A 77 5.03 -8.00 -7.64
N LEU A 78 5.45 -7.38 -6.52
CA LEU A 78 5.76 -5.94 -6.47
C LEU A 78 6.91 -5.55 -7.41
N LEU A 79 7.89 -6.45 -7.54
CA LEU A 79 9.08 -6.26 -8.38
C LEU A 79 9.06 -7.13 -9.64
N VAL A 80 7.93 -7.82 -9.90
CA VAL A 80 7.73 -8.59 -11.13
C VAL A 80 7.24 -7.64 -12.22
N GLU A 81 7.86 -7.71 -13.40
CA GLU A 81 7.47 -6.91 -14.56
C GLU A 81 5.98 -7.15 -14.91
N GLY A 82 5.22 -6.07 -15.07
CA GLY A 82 3.77 -6.12 -15.28
C GLY A 82 2.94 -6.50 -14.03
N GLY A 83 3.58 -6.96 -12.95
CA GLY A 83 2.93 -7.29 -11.69
C GLY A 83 2.69 -6.05 -10.82
N ASN A 84 3.77 -5.37 -10.42
CA ASN A 84 3.77 -4.09 -9.69
C ASN A 84 2.91 -4.01 -8.41
N VAL A 85 2.38 -5.14 -7.90
CA VAL A 85 1.52 -5.17 -6.70
C VAL A 85 1.91 -6.28 -5.72
N MET A 86 1.65 -6.05 -4.45
CA MET A 86 1.79 -7.03 -3.37
C MET A 86 0.58 -6.96 -2.45
N ASP A 87 -0.04 -8.12 -2.20
CA ASP A 87 -1.18 -8.24 -1.31
C ASP A 87 -0.70 -8.67 0.07
N VAL A 88 -1.12 -7.95 1.09
CA VAL A 88 -0.83 -8.28 2.49
C VAL A 88 -2.08 -8.23 3.35
N ARG A 89 -2.02 -8.90 4.50
CA ARG A 89 -3.09 -8.94 5.50
C ARG A 89 -2.54 -8.57 6.86
N SER A 90 -3.10 -7.55 7.52
CA SER A 90 -2.69 -7.22 8.89
C SER A 90 -2.98 -8.38 9.85
N LYS A 91 -2.04 -8.61 10.77
CA LYS A 91 -2.14 -9.60 11.85
C LYS A 91 -2.87 -8.99 13.06
N GLY A 92 -3.34 -9.85 13.97
CA GLY A 92 -4.10 -9.46 15.16
C GLY A 92 -5.61 -9.68 15.01
N SER A 93 -6.39 -9.06 15.90
CA SER A 93 -7.85 -9.13 15.92
C SER A 93 -8.50 -8.27 14.83
N ASP A 94 -7.84 -7.17 14.44
CA ASP A 94 -8.32 -6.24 13.42
C ASP A 94 -7.68 -6.51 12.05
N ARG A 95 -8.00 -7.68 11.48
CA ARG A 95 -7.45 -8.11 10.18
C ARG A 95 -8.02 -7.25 9.05
N ARG A 96 -7.14 -6.66 8.25
CA ARG A 96 -7.44 -5.76 7.12
C ARG A 96 -6.64 -6.17 5.90
N SER A 97 -7.31 -6.27 4.76
CA SER A 97 -6.64 -6.44 3.47
C SER A 97 -5.93 -5.14 3.13
N ILE A 98 -4.70 -5.24 2.64
CA ILE A 98 -3.94 -4.11 2.13
C ILE A 98 -3.33 -4.55 0.81
N CYS A 99 -3.54 -3.76 -0.24
CA CYS A 99 -2.79 -3.91 -1.49
C CYS A 99 -1.74 -2.80 -1.57
N ILE A 100 -0.51 -3.18 -1.89
CA ILE A 100 0.62 -2.26 -2.08
C ILE A 100 0.97 -2.26 -3.56
N GLY A 101 0.87 -1.11 -4.20
CA GLY A 101 1.25 -0.90 -5.59
C GLY A 101 2.60 -0.20 -5.70
N ARG A 102 3.31 -0.43 -6.80
CA ARG A 102 4.57 0.23 -7.12
C ARG A 102 4.47 0.94 -8.46
N THR A 103 4.83 2.21 -8.47
CA THR A 103 5.12 2.99 -9.68
C THR A 103 6.64 3.23 -9.75
N PRO A 104 7.17 3.84 -10.83
CA PRO A 104 8.58 4.21 -10.88
C PRO A 104 9.03 5.11 -9.72
N ASN A 105 8.11 5.95 -9.21
CA ASN A 105 8.43 7.03 -8.26
C ASN A 105 7.82 6.84 -6.86
N ALA A 106 6.86 5.94 -6.68
CA ALA A 106 6.12 5.81 -5.42
C ALA A 106 5.65 4.38 -5.12
N LEU A 107 5.37 4.12 -3.84
CA LEU A 107 4.48 3.07 -3.39
C LEU A 107 3.09 3.63 -3.08
N ILE A 108 2.06 2.91 -3.50
CA ILE A 108 0.65 3.18 -3.18
C ILE A 108 0.22 2.13 -2.16
N PHE A 109 -0.35 2.54 -1.04
CA PHE A 109 -0.91 1.66 -0.02
C PHE A 109 -2.41 1.86 0.01
N LEU A 110 -3.18 0.79 -0.19
CA LEU A 110 -4.64 0.83 -0.17
C LEU A 110 -5.18 -0.20 0.83
N MET A 111 -5.84 0.28 1.88
CA MET A 111 -6.44 -0.54 2.94
C MET A 111 -7.95 -0.58 2.80
N GLY A 112 -8.52 -1.78 2.69
CA GLY A 112 -9.97 -1.97 2.71
C GLY A 112 -10.52 -1.97 4.13
N LYS A 113 -11.81 -1.64 4.29
CA LYS A 113 -12.55 -1.77 5.55
C LYS A 113 -12.57 -3.21 6.06
N ARG A 114 -13.04 -3.40 7.31
CA ARG A 114 -13.23 -4.74 7.88
C ARG A 114 -14.12 -5.57 6.97
N GLY A 115 -13.70 -6.80 6.64
CA GLY A 115 -14.45 -7.70 5.75
C GLY A 115 -14.22 -7.49 4.25
N VAL A 116 -13.54 -6.41 3.84
CA VAL A 116 -13.21 -6.20 2.43
C VAL A 116 -12.10 -7.16 1.99
N HIS A 117 -12.34 -7.85 0.87
CA HIS A 117 -11.42 -8.84 0.31
C HIS A 117 -10.25 -8.17 -0.43
N GLY A 118 -9.14 -8.89 -0.61
CA GLY A 118 -7.95 -8.35 -1.27
C GLY A 118 -8.12 -8.12 -2.76
N GLY A 119 -8.90 -8.98 -3.45
CA GLY A 119 -9.09 -8.91 -4.91
C GLY A 119 -9.55 -7.54 -5.43
N PRO A 120 -10.63 -6.95 -4.90
CA PRO A 120 -11.07 -5.61 -5.30
C PRO A 120 -10.02 -4.52 -5.05
N LEU A 121 -9.29 -4.59 -3.93
CA LEU A 121 -8.21 -3.64 -3.64
C LEU A 121 -7.06 -3.79 -4.64
N ASN A 122 -6.71 -5.03 -4.98
CA ASN A 122 -5.67 -5.35 -5.94
C ASN A 122 -5.99 -4.79 -7.33
N GLN A 123 -7.20 -5.04 -7.83
CA GLN A 123 -7.67 -4.47 -9.10
C GLN A 123 -7.61 -2.95 -9.08
N LYS A 124 -8.13 -2.32 -8.01
CA LYS A 124 -8.12 -0.87 -7.88
C LYS A 124 -6.70 -0.29 -7.89
N VAL A 125 -5.75 -0.93 -7.21
CA VAL A 125 -4.35 -0.48 -7.22
C VAL A 125 -3.72 -0.64 -8.60
N HIS A 126 -4.04 -1.69 -9.36
CA HIS A 126 -3.62 -1.81 -10.76
C HIS A 126 -4.14 -0.64 -11.61
N ASP A 127 -5.43 -0.32 -11.50
CA ASP A 127 -6.04 0.79 -12.23
C ASP A 127 -5.40 2.13 -11.83
N MET A 128 -5.10 2.30 -10.54
CA MET A 128 -4.39 3.47 -10.02
C MET A 128 -2.98 3.61 -10.58
N ILE A 129 -2.22 2.51 -10.68
CA ILE A 129 -0.87 2.53 -11.28
C ILE A 129 -0.96 2.92 -12.75
N ALA A 130 -1.88 2.32 -13.50
CA ALA A 130 -2.07 2.61 -14.93
C ALA A 130 -2.48 4.07 -15.20
N GLY A 131 -3.23 4.70 -14.28
CA GLY A 131 -3.59 6.11 -14.38
C GLY A 131 -2.50 7.11 -13.97
N MET A 132 -1.38 6.65 -13.40
CA MET A 132 -0.25 7.49 -12.96
C MET A 132 0.97 7.44 -13.90
N THR A 133 0.98 6.53 -14.87
CA THR A 133 2.01 6.39 -15.91
C THR A 133 1.61 7.15 -17.16
#